data_AF-A0A931VF64-F1
#
_entry.id   AF-A0A931VF64-F1
#
_cell.length_a   1.000
_cell.length_b   1.000
_cell.length_c   1.000
_cell.angle_alpha   90.00
_cell.angle_beta   90.00
_cell.angle_gamma   90.00
#
_symmetry.space_group_name_H-M   'P 1'
#
loop_
_entity.id
_entity.type
_entity.pdbx_description
1 polymer ?
#
loop_
_entity_poly.entity_id
_entity_poly.type
_entity_poly.pdbx_seq_one_letter_code
_entity_poly.pdbx_strand_id
1 'polypeptide(L)'
;MSNDLFHKRFLTGQTLVEVLVAMTVGVLVLTAITSSVLTSLVNSRVSNIQTAANQYAQEGLEIARASRSAAAGKYCLDEGETGLSGIPEGTCTTRNVDDTYIRTVDVQPGGVSDCGTNINKMIVTVQWTDSKCPSGTYCRKVQLDSCANVIAVAGTITSTPIPTLTPTPVTVILLATDDNQTDESNPDSVDPRPLTIYSTSGGVGSRENVYYKFDLTSIPSSKEVLSATFHLVMRSDRSGSDSIQAADNNLSTGSPWTEATITWNTQPSFLGPLYQINDGAENPLNVDVTNYVQLKLGGPITFGINTVTGSGTVYYSRDEGPSGRPSLAVVTK
;
A
#
# COMPACT_ATOMS: atom_id res chain seq x y z
N MET A 1 -77.36 -17.51 -0.74
CA MET A 1 -76.77 -17.67 0.61
C MET A 1 -75.29 -18.00 0.39
N SER A 2 -74.35 -17.04 0.36
CA SER A 2 -73.87 -16.14 1.44
C SER A 2 -73.14 -17.00 2.50
N ASN A 3 -71.83 -16.92 2.76
CA ASN A 3 -70.82 -15.86 2.57
C ASN A 3 -69.40 -16.43 2.41
N ASP A 4 -68.70 -16.04 1.34
CA ASP A 4 -67.30 -15.59 1.43
C ASP A 4 -67.27 -14.36 2.32
N LEU A 5 -66.42 -14.28 3.36
CA LEU A 5 -66.02 -13.01 3.99
C LEU A 5 -64.89 -13.19 5.03
N PHE A 6 -63.85 -12.36 4.84
CA PHE A 6 -62.79 -11.95 5.78
C PHE A 6 -61.64 -12.93 6.10
N HIS A 7 -60.59 -13.01 5.28
CA HIS A 7 -59.53 -12.01 5.06
C HIS A 7 -58.67 -11.73 6.31
N LYS A 8 -57.41 -12.19 6.25
CA LYS A 8 -56.19 -11.70 6.93
C LYS A 8 -56.41 -10.78 8.15
N ARG A 9 -56.24 -11.33 9.36
CA ARG A 9 -55.89 -10.55 10.56
C ARG A 9 -54.43 -10.78 10.94
N PHE A 10 -53.53 -10.28 10.11
CA PHE A 10 -52.18 -9.88 10.51
C PHE A 10 -51.90 -8.64 9.67
N LEU A 11 -51.90 -7.48 10.32
CA LEU A 11 -51.56 -6.13 9.87
C LEU A 11 -52.64 -5.15 10.36
N THR A 12 -52.44 -4.61 11.55
CA THR A 12 -52.68 -3.19 11.91
C THR A 12 -52.33 -3.02 13.38
N GLY A 13 -51.13 -2.48 13.60
CA GLY A 13 -50.58 -2.26 14.93
C GLY A 13 -49.05 -2.20 14.98
N GLN A 14 -48.36 -1.83 13.87
CA GLN A 14 -47.00 -1.30 14.01
C GLN A 14 -47.14 0.01 14.77
N THR A 15 -46.91 -0.07 16.07
CA THR A 15 -47.05 1.08 16.95
C THR A 15 -46.04 2.14 16.51
N LEU A 16 -46.46 3.40 16.39
CA LEU A 16 -45.62 4.54 16.05
C LEU A 16 -44.32 4.59 16.90
N VAL A 17 -44.37 4.00 18.09
CA VAL A 17 -43.24 3.79 19.00
C VAL A 17 -42.14 2.91 18.39
N GLU A 18 -42.46 1.84 17.66
CA GLU A 18 -41.48 0.93 17.06
C GLU A 18 -40.67 1.63 15.95
N VAL A 19 -41.34 2.44 15.12
CA VAL A 19 -40.67 3.26 14.09
C VAL A 19 -39.77 4.32 14.74
N LEU A 20 -40.22 4.94 15.83
CA LEU A 20 -39.43 5.93 16.56
C LEU A 20 -38.20 5.31 17.24
N VAL A 21 -38.33 4.10 17.80
CA VAL A 21 -37.19 3.34 18.35
C VAL A 21 -36.23 2.91 17.24
N ALA A 22 -36.73 2.40 16.11
CA ALA A 22 -35.87 2.02 14.98
C ALA A 22 -35.11 3.23 14.41
N MET A 23 -35.74 4.40 14.30
CA MET A 23 -35.07 5.62 13.86
C MET A 23 -34.00 6.10 14.85
N THR A 24 -34.27 6.05 16.16
CA THR A 24 -33.27 6.47 17.17
C THR A 24 -32.06 5.53 17.19
N VAL A 25 -32.28 4.21 17.09
CA VAL A 25 -31.19 3.24 16.96
C VAL A 25 -30.41 3.45 15.66
N GLY A 26 -31.09 3.70 14.55
CA GLY A 26 -30.43 3.99 13.26
C GLY A 26 -29.51 5.20 13.31
N VAL A 27 -29.94 6.30 13.95
CA VAL A 27 -29.11 7.51 14.12
C VAL A 27 -27.91 7.24 15.04
N LEU A 28 -28.09 6.46 16.11
CA LEU A 28 -26.98 6.09 17.00
C LEU A 28 -25.93 5.23 16.30
N VAL A 29 -26.35 4.25 15.48
CA VAL A 29 -25.42 3.42 14.71
C VAL A 29 -24.70 4.26 13.66
N LEU A 30 -25.41 5.14 12.95
CA LEU A 30 -24.81 5.99 11.93
C LEU A 30 -23.75 6.93 12.54
N THR A 31 -24.06 7.57 13.68
CA THR A 31 -23.12 8.46 14.36
C THR A 31 -21.88 7.74 14.89
N ALA A 32 -22.01 6.49 15.35
CA ALA A 32 -20.89 5.66 15.75
C ALA A 32 -19.97 5.31 14.56
N ILE A 33 -20.57 4.93 13.42
CA ILE A 33 -19.82 4.61 12.19
C ILE A 33 -19.08 5.85 11.69
N THR A 34 -19.76 7.01 11.59
CA THR A 34 -19.11 8.24 11.11
C THR A 34 -17.96 8.67 12.01
N SER A 35 -18.10 8.54 13.34
CA SER A 35 -17.04 8.90 14.29
C SER A 35 -15.83 7.98 14.17
N SER A 36 -16.05 6.68 13.97
CA SER A 36 -15.00 5.69 13.75
C SER A 36 -14.23 5.94 12.44
N VAL A 37 -14.95 6.20 11.35
CA VAL A 37 -14.35 6.51 10.04
C VAL A 37 -13.52 7.79 10.11
N LEU A 38 -14.03 8.84 10.74
CA LEU A 38 -13.30 10.10 10.90
C LEU A 38 -12.01 9.91 11.72
N THR A 39 -12.07 9.15 12.81
CA THR A 39 -10.90 8.84 13.64
C THR A 39 -9.86 8.04 12.84
N SER A 40 -10.31 7.06 12.06
CA SER A 40 -9.44 6.24 11.22
C SER A 40 -8.75 7.06 10.13
N LEU A 41 -9.49 7.98 9.49
CA LEU A 41 -8.95 8.87 8.46
C LEU A 41 -7.91 9.84 9.05
N VAL A 42 -8.18 10.40 10.23
CA VAL A 42 -7.21 11.26 10.93
C VAL A 42 -5.93 10.49 11.26
N ASN A 43 -6.04 9.25 11.74
CA ASN A 43 -4.88 8.43 12.07
C ASN A 43 -4.05 8.07 10.83
N SER A 44 -4.72 7.70 9.72
CA SER A 44 -4.05 7.44 8.45
C SER A 44 -3.30 8.67 7.94
N ARG A 45 -3.93 9.84 7.98
CA ARG A 45 -3.31 11.10 7.57
C ARG A 45 -2.09 11.45 8.42
N VAL A 46 -2.17 11.30 9.74
CA VAL A 46 -1.04 11.55 10.64
C VAL A 46 0.13 10.61 10.33
N SER A 47 -0.15 9.32 10.08
CA SER A 47 0.88 8.35 9.71
C SER A 47 1.58 8.72 8.41
N ASN A 48 0.83 9.15 7.39
CA ASN A 48 1.41 9.55 6.10
C ASN A 48 2.30 10.79 6.25
N ILE A 49 1.83 11.81 6.98
CA ILE A 49 2.58 13.05 7.21
C ILE A 49 3.87 12.77 7.99
N GLN A 50 3.82 11.88 8.98
CA GLN A 50 5.00 11.48 9.77
C GLN A 50 6.01 10.69 8.92
N THR A 51 5.54 9.81 8.04
CA THR A 51 6.42 9.07 7.11
C THR A 51 7.15 10.02 6.16
N ALA A 52 6.44 10.99 5.58
CA ALA A 52 7.06 12.01 4.74
C ALA A 52 8.06 12.88 5.53
N ALA A 53 7.73 13.28 6.77
CA ALA A 53 8.66 14.01 7.63
C ALA A 53 9.97 13.24 7.89
N ASN A 54 9.89 11.91 8.07
CA ASN A 54 11.08 11.06 8.19
C ASN A 54 11.93 11.06 6.92
N GLN A 55 11.30 11.01 5.74
CA GLN A 55 12.01 11.05 4.46
C GLN A 55 12.73 12.39 4.26
N TYR A 56 12.05 13.51 4.51
CA TYR A 56 12.67 14.84 4.41
C TYR A 56 13.80 15.05 5.43
N ALA A 57 13.71 14.43 6.62
CA ALA A 57 14.77 14.47 7.61
C ALA A 57 16.00 13.67 7.15
N GLN A 58 15.80 12.51 6.53
CA GLN A 58 16.89 11.71 5.97
C GLN A 58 17.58 12.44 4.81
N GLU A 59 16.81 12.99 3.87
CA GLU A 59 17.34 13.80 2.77
C GLU A 59 18.16 14.98 3.30
N GLY A 60 17.64 15.72 4.28
CA GLY A 60 18.36 16.84 4.89
C GLY A 60 19.65 16.41 5.57
N LEU A 61 19.70 15.20 6.13
CA LEU A 61 20.89 14.66 6.77
C LEU A 61 21.98 14.32 5.75
N GLU A 62 21.58 13.76 4.60
CA GLU A 62 22.51 13.50 3.49
C GLU A 62 23.08 14.80 2.92
N ILE A 63 22.25 15.84 2.74
CA ILE A 63 22.70 17.17 2.31
C ILE A 63 23.65 17.79 3.35
N ALA A 64 23.33 17.69 4.64
CA ALA A 64 24.18 18.18 5.72
C ALA A 64 25.56 17.48 5.73
N ARG A 65 25.58 16.16 5.51
CA ARG A 65 26.82 15.37 5.41
C ARG A 65 27.65 15.73 4.19
N ALA A 66 27.02 16.02 3.06
CA ALA A 66 27.72 16.48 1.86
C ALA A 66 28.33 17.89 2.02
N SER A 67 27.79 18.70 2.93
CA SER A 67 28.16 20.10 3.14
C SER A 67 29.41 20.26 4.00
N ARG A 68 30.57 19.92 3.45
CA ARG A 68 31.88 19.94 4.13
C ARG A 68 32.35 21.32 4.61
N SER A 69 31.82 22.40 4.03
CA SER A 69 32.22 23.79 4.32
C SER A 69 31.17 24.57 5.12
N ALA A 70 30.12 23.92 5.59
CA ALA A 70 29.07 24.60 6.36
C ALA A 70 29.63 25.15 7.66
N ALA A 71 29.39 26.43 7.93
CA ALA A 71 29.71 27.04 9.20
C ALA A 71 28.80 26.49 10.31
N ALA A 72 29.23 26.57 11.56
CA ALA A 72 28.38 26.22 12.69
C ALA A 72 27.16 27.15 12.77
N GLY A 73 25.99 26.58 13.05
CA GLY A 73 24.73 27.29 13.18
C GLY A 73 23.57 26.56 12.50
N LYS A 74 22.39 27.19 12.56
CA LYS A 74 21.14 26.64 12.03
C LYS A 74 20.84 27.17 10.64
N TYR A 75 20.51 26.26 9.73
CA TYR A 75 20.14 26.51 8.34
C TYR A 75 18.70 26.07 8.09
N CYS A 76 17.98 26.85 7.30
CA CYS A 76 16.69 26.46 6.75
C CYS A 76 16.96 25.81 5.40
N LEU A 77 16.72 24.49 5.33
CA LEU A 77 17.04 23.73 4.14
C LEU A 77 15.77 23.55 3.31
N ASP A 78 15.64 24.39 2.30
CA ASP A 78 14.50 24.43 1.40
C ASP A 78 14.43 23.18 0.50
N GLU A 79 13.28 22.98 -0.14
CA GLU A 79 13.07 21.87 -1.06
C GLU A 79 13.94 21.99 -2.32
N GLY A 80 14.62 20.90 -2.69
CA GLY A 80 15.49 20.86 -3.87
C GLY A 80 16.90 21.42 -3.66
N GLU A 81 17.20 22.02 -2.50
CA GLU A 81 18.54 22.47 -2.16
C GLU A 81 19.51 21.29 -2.01
N THR A 82 20.69 21.38 -2.62
CA THR A 82 21.70 20.30 -2.61
C THR A 82 22.83 20.51 -1.62
N GLY A 83 22.79 21.61 -0.85
CA GLY A 83 23.85 21.97 0.08
C GLY A 83 23.41 23.00 1.11
N LEU A 84 24.15 23.07 2.22
CA LEU A 84 24.03 24.15 3.18
C LEU A 84 24.81 25.36 2.62
N SER A 85 24.12 26.22 1.90
CA SER A 85 24.67 27.48 1.38
C SER A 85 24.13 28.67 2.18
N GLY A 86 24.93 29.75 2.28
CA GLY A 86 24.52 30.96 3.00
C GLY A 86 25.02 31.08 4.45
N ILE A 87 24.48 32.07 5.16
CA ILE A 87 24.79 32.36 6.57
C ILE A 87 23.74 31.64 7.41
N PRO A 88 24.10 31.03 8.56
CA PRO A 88 23.12 30.47 9.49
C PRO A 88 21.98 31.46 9.80
N GLU A 89 20.76 31.09 9.44
CA GLU A 89 19.56 31.93 9.56
C GLU A 89 18.96 31.92 10.98
N GLY A 90 19.42 31.00 11.83
CA GLY A 90 18.97 30.88 13.21
C GLY A 90 17.66 30.08 13.33
N THR A 91 16.49 30.71 13.17
CA THR A 91 15.19 30.04 13.37
C THR A 91 14.34 30.06 12.11
N CYS A 92 14.08 28.88 11.56
CA CYS A 92 13.17 28.69 10.44
C CYS A 92 11.72 28.85 10.93
N THR A 93 11.02 29.86 10.41
CA THR A 93 9.63 30.18 10.82
C THR A 93 8.62 29.97 9.71
N THR A 94 9.10 29.84 8.47
CA THR A 94 8.31 29.59 7.28
C THR A 94 8.44 28.14 6.84
N ARG A 95 7.37 27.59 6.26
CA ARG A 95 7.40 26.28 5.63
C ARG A 95 8.31 26.35 4.42
N ASN A 96 9.19 25.37 4.30
CA ASN A 96 10.22 25.35 3.28
C ASN A 96 10.36 24.01 2.55
N VAL A 97 9.54 23.02 2.93
CA VAL A 97 9.42 21.76 2.21
C VAL A 97 7.94 21.41 2.05
N ASP A 98 7.51 21.17 0.82
CA ASP A 98 6.17 20.69 0.45
C ASP A 98 5.01 21.55 1.02
N ASP A 99 5.28 22.86 1.21
CA ASP A 99 4.42 23.85 1.88
C ASP A 99 3.73 23.35 3.17
N THR A 100 4.35 22.36 3.84
CA THR A 100 3.78 21.67 5.00
C THR A 100 4.77 21.62 6.14
N TYR A 101 6.06 21.46 5.80
CA TYR A 101 7.11 21.18 6.76
C TYR A 101 8.08 22.35 6.90
N ILE A 102 8.67 22.44 8.08
CA ILE A 102 9.87 23.23 8.35
C ILE A 102 11.02 22.26 8.55
N ARG A 103 12.00 22.29 7.64
CA ARG A 103 13.23 21.51 7.70
C ARG A 103 14.39 22.41 8.12
N THR A 104 15.00 22.09 9.25
CA THR A 104 16.14 22.81 9.83
C THR A 104 17.33 21.88 10.00
N VAL A 105 18.52 22.37 9.65
CA VAL A 105 19.79 21.68 9.89
C VAL A 105 20.62 22.51 10.87
N ASP A 106 20.91 21.98 12.05
CA ASP A 106 21.78 22.59 13.05
C ASP A 106 23.17 21.94 12.99
N VAL A 107 24.17 22.74 12.62
CA VAL A 107 25.58 22.35 12.56
C VAL A 107 26.24 22.81 13.85
N GLN A 108 26.52 21.88 14.74
CA GLN A 108 27.23 22.16 16.00
C GLN A 108 28.72 21.81 15.85
N PRO A 109 29.63 22.69 16.31
CA PRO A 109 31.07 22.47 16.17
C PRO A 109 31.53 21.27 17.00
N GLY A 110 32.65 20.64 16.61
CA GLY A 110 33.22 19.55 17.41
C GLY A 110 33.53 19.96 18.86
N GLY A 111 33.24 19.07 19.81
CA GLY A 111 33.47 19.27 21.25
C GLY A 111 32.26 19.72 22.08
N VAL A 112 31.07 19.93 21.49
CA VAL A 112 29.83 20.26 22.23
C VAL A 112 28.93 19.06 22.57
N SER A 113 29.22 17.83 22.12
CA SER A 113 28.48 16.60 22.51
C SER A 113 29.11 15.32 21.91
N ASP A 114 28.44 14.17 22.13
CA ASP A 114 28.70 12.73 21.83
C ASP A 114 29.42 12.32 20.53
N CYS A 115 29.73 13.28 19.64
CA CYS A 115 30.48 13.05 18.40
C CYS A 115 32.00 13.07 18.58
N GLY A 116 32.51 13.39 19.78
CA GLY A 116 33.93 13.45 20.08
C GLY A 116 34.58 14.78 19.73
N THR A 117 35.89 14.89 19.98
CA THR A 117 36.66 16.11 19.73
C THR A 117 36.98 16.21 18.24
N ASN A 118 36.68 17.36 17.62
CA ASN A 118 36.90 17.66 16.19
C ASN A 118 35.92 17.03 15.17
N ILE A 119 34.74 16.57 15.61
CA ILE A 119 33.68 16.09 14.70
C ILE A 119 32.44 16.96 14.88
N ASN A 120 31.95 17.57 13.80
CA ASN A 120 30.74 18.37 13.86
C ASN A 120 29.52 17.47 14.06
N LYS A 121 28.58 17.90 14.89
CA LYS A 121 27.28 17.24 15.05
C LYS A 121 26.27 17.96 14.17
N MET A 122 25.67 17.19 13.26
CA MET A 122 24.59 17.63 12.39
C MET A 122 23.27 17.14 12.97
N ILE A 123 22.35 18.06 13.25
CA ILE A 123 21.00 17.74 13.75
C ILE A 123 20.00 18.23 12.73
N VAL A 124 19.27 17.30 12.11
CA VAL A 124 18.20 17.64 11.17
C VAL A 124 16.87 17.49 11.87
N THR A 125 16.09 18.55 11.89
CA THR A 125 14.75 18.57 12.46
C THR A 125 13.73 18.92 11.40
N VAL A 126 12.71 18.08 11.25
CA VAL A 126 11.55 18.36 10.40
C VAL A 126 10.33 18.53 11.29
N GLN A 127 9.69 19.69 11.22
CA GLN A 127 8.54 20.04 12.05
C GLN A 127 7.31 20.29 11.18
N TRP A 128 6.13 19.95 11.69
CA TRP A 128 4.86 20.21 11.03
C TRP A 128 3.76 20.51 12.05
N THR A 129 2.64 21.02 11.56
CA THR A 129 1.44 21.29 12.34
C THR A 129 0.29 20.39 11.88
N ASP A 130 -0.61 20.03 12.79
CA ASP A 130 -1.84 19.31 12.47
C ASP A 130 -3.01 19.83 13.31
N SER A 131 -4.20 19.22 13.14
CA SER A 131 -5.41 19.65 13.84
C SER A 131 -5.37 19.47 15.37
N LYS A 132 -4.33 18.84 15.93
CA LYS A 132 -4.12 18.71 17.37
C LYS A 132 -3.08 19.70 17.90
N CYS A 133 -2.38 20.42 17.01
CA CYS A 133 -1.44 21.45 17.43
C CYS A 133 -2.17 22.75 17.83
N PRO A 134 -1.65 23.48 18.83
CA PRO A 134 -2.09 24.84 19.10
C PRO A 134 -1.96 25.73 17.86
N SER A 135 -2.88 26.68 17.69
CA SER A 135 -2.88 27.59 16.55
C SER A 135 -1.54 28.29 16.38
N GLY A 136 -1.01 28.27 15.15
CA GLY A 136 0.27 28.91 14.81
C GLY A 136 1.51 28.19 15.32
N THR A 137 1.40 26.95 15.81
CA THR A 137 2.53 26.19 16.38
C THR A 137 2.82 24.91 15.59
N TYR A 138 4.11 24.65 15.33
CA TYR A 138 4.61 23.37 14.82
C TYR A 138 4.92 22.42 15.98
N CYS A 139 3.91 21.67 16.42
CA CYS A 139 4.01 20.87 17.65
C CYS A 139 4.54 19.45 17.43
N ARG A 140 4.62 18.99 16.18
CA ARG A 140 5.16 17.67 15.82
C ARG A 140 6.53 17.80 15.18
N LYS A 141 7.41 16.85 15.49
CA LYS A 141 8.77 16.83 14.94
C LYS A 141 9.32 15.43 14.76
N VAL A 142 10.18 15.30 13.75
CA VAL A 142 11.16 14.23 13.59
C VAL A 142 12.54 14.87 13.74
N GLN A 143 13.45 14.21 14.45
CA GLN A 143 14.82 14.67 14.62
C GLN A 143 15.79 13.52 14.34
N LEU A 144 16.79 13.77 13.50
CA LEU A 144 17.89 12.86 13.21
C LEU A 144 19.22 13.53 13.53
N ASP A 145 20.08 12.82 14.25
CA ASP A 145 21.40 13.30 14.65
C ASP A 145 22.49 12.48 13.92
N SER A 146 23.53 13.14 13.41
CA SER A 146 24.71 12.49 12.85
C SER A 146 25.99 13.23 13.18
N CYS A 147 27.09 12.50 13.28
CA CYS A 147 28.43 13.06 13.38
C CYS A 147 29.08 13.10 11.98
N ALA A 148 29.74 14.20 11.60
CA ALA A 148 30.42 14.35 10.31
C ALA A 148 31.78 15.08 10.44
N ASN A 149 32.82 14.54 9.79
CA ASN A 149 34.17 15.11 9.80
C ASN A 149 34.32 16.26 8.78
N VAL A 150 34.91 17.37 9.21
CA VAL A 150 35.51 18.37 8.31
C VAL A 150 37.03 18.19 8.41
N ILE A 151 37.72 17.69 7.38
CA ILE A 151 39.19 17.74 7.37
C ILE A 151 39.69 18.26 6.02
N ALA A 152 40.18 19.50 6.04
CA ALA A 152 41.12 20.01 5.06
C ALA A 152 42.55 19.68 5.52
N VAL A 153 43.02 18.44 5.32
CA VAL A 153 44.45 18.08 5.20
C VAL A 153 44.53 16.78 4.40
N ALA A 154 45.36 16.79 3.36
CA ALA A 154 45.66 15.65 2.50
C ALA A 154 46.25 14.49 3.32
N GLY A 155 45.39 13.54 3.67
CA GLY A 155 45.76 12.22 4.13
C GLY A 155 44.69 11.27 3.62
N THR A 156 45.08 10.21 2.92
CA THR A 156 44.18 9.15 2.47
C THR A 156 43.48 8.54 3.68
N ILE A 157 42.26 9.03 3.95
CA ILE A 157 41.35 8.43 4.91
C ILE A 157 40.65 7.27 4.22
N THR A 158 40.93 6.06 4.68
CA THR A 158 40.05 4.92 4.44
C THR A 158 38.72 5.29 5.10
N SER A 159 37.67 5.49 4.29
CA SER A 159 36.33 5.78 4.79
C SER A 159 35.89 4.64 5.70
N THR A 160 35.75 4.91 6.99
CA THR A 160 34.96 4.03 7.87
C THR A 160 33.53 4.09 7.35
N PRO A 161 32.89 2.96 6.99
CA PRO A 161 31.52 2.98 6.49
C PRO A 161 30.63 3.64 7.54
N ILE A 162 29.92 4.68 7.13
CA ILE A 162 28.80 5.23 7.90
C ILE A 162 27.87 4.04 8.20
N PRO A 163 27.35 3.87 9.43
CA PRO A 163 26.29 2.89 9.66
C PRO A 163 25.13 3.29 8.75
N THR A 164 24.95 2.55 7.66
CA THR A 164 23.78 2.64 6.80
C THR A 164 22.59 2.46 7.72
N LEU A 165 21.78 3.51 7.90
CA LEU A 165 20.50 3.36 8.57
C LEU A 165 19.74 2.33 7.77
N THR A 166 19.56 1.13 8.32
CA THR A 166 18.76 0.08 7.68
C THR A 166 17.38 0.69 7.49
N PRO A 167 16.93 0.95 6.25
CA PRO A 167 15.64 1.59 6.05
C PRO A 167 14.60 0.69 6.71
N THR A 168 13.78 1.30 7.58
CA THR A 168 12.80 0.53 8.36
C THR A 168 11.79 -0.07 7.38
N PRO A 169 11.56 -1.38 7.43
CA PRO A 169 10.58 -2.02 6.55
C PRO A 169 9.20 -1.38 6.71
N VAL A 170 8.61 -0.98 5.59
CA VAL A 170 7.23 -0.45 5.53
C VAL A 170 6.36 -1.50 4.86
N THR A 171 5.27 -1.88 5.53
CA THR A 171 4.26 -2.81 4.98
C THR A 171 3.10 -2.03 4.39
N VAL A 172 2.77 -2.33 3.14
CA VAL A 172 1.59 -1.82 2.42
C VAL A 172 0.67 -2.99 2.11
N ILE A 173 -0.62 -2.86 2.40
CA ILE A 173 -1.64 -3.87 2.05
C ILE A 173 -2.52 -3.29 0.96
N LEU A 174 -2.55 -3.96 -0.18
CA LEU A 174 -3.34 -3.59 -1.35
C LEU A 174 -4.49 -4.58 -1.52
N LEU A 175 -5.65 -4.06 -1.89
CA LEU A 175 -6.82 -4.87 -2.23
C LEU A 175 -6.93 -5.00 -3.74
N ALA A 176 -7.48 -6.10 -4.23
CA ALA A 176 -7.68 -6.28 -5.67
C ALA A 176 -8.55 -5.14 -6.24
N THR A 177 -8.08 -4.49 -7.31
CA THR A 177 -8.77 -3.38 -7.99
C THR A 177 -9.73 -3.85 -9.06
N ASP A 178 -9.43 -5.01 -9.65
CA ASP A 178 -10.24 -5.70 -10.65
C ASP A 178 -10.07 -7.20 -10.46
N ASP A 179 -11.10 -7.96 -10.77
CA ASP A 179 -11.01 -9.38 -11.00
C ASP A 179 -12.02 -9.87 -12.04
N ASN A 180 -11.65 -10.92 -12.77
CA ASN A 180 -12.61 -11.61 -13.63
C ASN A 180 -12.11 -13.01 -13.97
N GLN A 181 -12.99 -13.82 -14.55
CA GLN A 181 -12.65 -15.05 -15.20
C GLN A 181 -12.89 -14.99 -16.70
N THR A 182 -12.25 -15.90 -17.42
CA THR A 182 -12.47 -16.12 -18.85
C THR A 182 -12.84 -17.57 -19.07
N ASP A 183 -13.69 -17.83 -20.07
CA ASP A 183 -14.28 -19.13 -20.33
C ASP A 183 -14.10 -19.51 -21.80
N GLU A 184 -13.36 -20.58 -22.05
CA GLU A 184 -13.10 -21.13 -23.39
C GLU A 184 -14.37 -21.57 -24.11
N SER A 185 -15.42 -21.96 -23.36
CA SER A 185 -16.70 -22.36 -23.93
C SER A 185 -17.51 -21.18 -24.49
N ASN A 186 -17.22 -19.95 -24.02
CA ASN A 186 -17.86 -18.71 -24.44
C ASN A 186 -16.82 -17.63 -24.78
N PRO A 187 -15.99 -17.83 -25.81
CA PRO A 187 -14.69 -17.18 -25.88
C PRO A 187 -14.70 -15.67 -26.21
N ASP A 188 -15.81 -15.17 -26.74
CA ASP A 188 -16.01 -13.75 -27.07
C ASP A 188 -16.88 -13.02 -26.05
N SER A 189 -17.38 -13.71 -25.02
CA SER A 189 -18.22 -13.13 -23.98
C SER A 189 -17.40 -12.80 -22.74
N VAL A 190 -17.72 -11.68 -22.12
CA VAL A 190 -17.31 -11.41 -20.74
C VAL A 190 -18.12 -12.33 -19.84
N ASP A 191 -17.47 -13.06 -18.95
CA ASP A 191 -18.14 -14.01 -18.08
C ASP A 191 -18.82 -13.28 -16.91
N PRO A 192 -20.16 -13.43 -16.72
CA PRO A 192 -20.86 -12.81 -15.61
C PRO A 192 -20.88 -13.67 -14.34
N ARG A 193 -20.27 -14.86 -14.35
CA ARG A 193 -20.33 -15.82 -13.23
C ARG A 193 -19.38 -15.43 -12.09
N PRO A 194 -19.64 -15.93 -10.86
CA PRO A 194 -18.67 -15.79 -9.75
C PRO A 194 -17.34 -16.45 -10.10
N LEU A 195 -16.22 -15.88 -9.63
CA LEU A 195 -14.87 -16.38 -9.86
C LEU A 195 -14.71 -17.85 -9.50
N THR A 196 -14.77 -18.66 -10.53
CA THR A 196 -14.63 -20.08 -10.49
C THR A 196 -13.62 -20.44 -11.57
N ILE A 197 -12.69 -21.32 -11.21
CA ILE A 197 -11.85 -21.94 -12.21
C ILE A 197 -12.34 -23.37 -12.43
N TYR A 198 -12.89 -23.62 -13.61
CA TYR A 198 -13.06 -24.97 -14.11
C TYR A 198 -11.95 -25.31 -15.09
N SER A 199 -11.36 -26.48 -14.88
CA SER A 199 -10.81 -27.28 -15.96
C SER A 199 -11.39 -28.66 -15.77
N THR A 200 -11.98 -29.21 -16.81
CA THR A 200 -12.10 -30.67 -16.87
C THR A 200 -10.79 -31.16 -17.46
N SER A 201 -10.06 -31.96 -16.70
CA SER A 201 -8.86 -32.65 -17.19
C SER A 201 -9.21 -33.42 -18.49
N GLY A 202 -9.03 -32.80 -19.66
CA GLY A 202 -9.04 -33.48 -20.96
C GLY A 202 -9.92 -32.94 -22.10
N GLY A 203 -10.75 -31.90 -21.92
CA GLY A 203 -11.57 -31.34 -23.01
C GLY A 203 -11.08 -30.00 -23.54
N VAL A 204 -11.01 -29.83 -24.87
CA VAL A 204 -10.97 -28.49 -25.51
C VAL A 204 -12.39 -27.89 -25.39
N GLY A 205 -12.51 -26.64 -24.95
CA GLY A 205 -13.80 -25.93 -24.89
C GLY A 205 -14.45 -25.88 -23.51
N SER A 206 -13.69 -26.04 -22.41
CA SER A 206 -14.23 -25.97 -21.03
C SER A 206 -13.18 -25.52 -20.01
N ARG A 207 -12.16 -24.79 -20.46
CA ARG A 207 -11.14 -24.22 -19.60
C ARG A 207 -11.55 -22.82 -19.17
N GLU A 208 -11.25 -22.52 -17.93
CA GLU A 208 -11.39 -21.18 -17.38
C GLU A 208 -10.07 -20.71 -16.80
N ASN A 209 -9.85 -19.40 -16.86
CA ASN A 209 -8.73 -18.74 -16.21
C ASN A 209 -9.27 -17.61 -15.33
N VAL A 210 -8.70 -17.45 -14.14
CA VAL A 210 -9.06 -16.37 -13.20
C VAL A 210 -7.96 -15.32 -13.19
N TYR A 211 -8.33 -14.05 -13.09
CA TYR A 211 -7.42 -12.91 -13.09
C TYR A 211 -7.71 -11.98 -11.91
N TYR A 212 -6.66 -11.54 -11.23
CA TYR A 212 -6.69 -10.52 -10.19
C TYR A 212 -5.74 -9.38 -10.54
N LYS A 213 -6.20 -8.14 -10.40
CA LYS A 213 -5.37 -6.94 -10.57
C LYS A 213 -5.17 -6.20 -9.26
N PHE A 214 -3.97 -5.65 -9.08
CA PHE A 214 -3.66 -4.73 -7.99
C PHE A 214 -2.97 -3.48 -8.54
N ASP A 215 -3.14 -2.36 -7.84
CA ASP A 215 -2.48 -1.09 -8.17
C ASP A 215 -1.28 -0.85 -7.24
N LEU A 216 -0.07 -0.85 -7.80
CA LEU A 216 1.18 -0.59 -7.06
C LEU A 216 1.62 0.87 -7.13
N THR A 217 0.82 1.80 -7.66
CA THR A 217 1.22 3.21 -7.83
C THR A 217 1.52 3.92 -6.51
N SER A 218 0.96 3.45 -5.39
CA SER A 218 1.29 3.95 -4.05
C SER A 218 2.69 3.54 -3.57
N ILE A 219 3.35 2.61 -4.25
CA ILE A 219 4.69 2.12 -3.94
C ILE A 219 5.64 2.65 -5.02
N PRO A 220 6.54 3.60 -4.70
CA PRO A 220 7.48 4.16 -5.67
C PRO A 220 8.34 3.07 -6.31
N SER A 221 8.59 3.18 -7.61
CA SER A 221 9.43 2.22 -8.36
C SER A 221 10.90 2.18 -7.91
N SER A 222 11.34 3.16 -7.11
CA SER A 222 12.68 3.21 -6.51
C SER A 222 12.84 2.36 -5.25
N LYS A 223 11.76 1.73 -4.73
CA LYS A 223 11.80 0.93 -3.51
C LYS A 223 12.32 -0.50 -3.75
N GLU A 224 13.04 -1.02 -2.75
CA GLU A 224 13.41 -2.44 -2.70
C GLU A 224 12.29 -3.20 -1.98
N VAL A 225 11.73 -4.20 -2.65
CA VAL A 225 10.75 -5.13 -2.08
C VAL A 225 11.50 -6.20 -1.30
N LEU A 226 11.28 -6.20 0.02
CA LEU A 226 11.81 -7.20 0.93
C LEU A 226 11.00 -8.49 0.92
N SER A 227 9.68 -8.36 0.86
CA SER A 227 8.76 -9.48 0.67
C SER A 227 7.47 -9.00 0.03
N ALA A 228 6.81 -9.86 -0.73
CA ALA A 228 5.44 -9.65 -1.16
C ALA A 228 4.64 -10.96 -1.07
N THR A 229 3.50 -10.90 -0.41
CA THR A 229 2.61 -12.05 -0.20
C THR A 229 1.26 -11.77 -0.85
N PHE A 230 0.90 -12.60 -1.84
CA PHE A 230 -0.42 -12.63 -2.41
C PHE A 230 -1.31 -13.57 -1.57
N HIS A 231 -2.36 -13.00 -0.99
CA HIS A 231 -3.33 -13.68 -0.15
C HIS A 231 -4.61 -13.99 -0.94
N LEU A 232 -5.02 -15.25 -0.91
CA LEU A 232 -6.16 -15.76 -1.66
C LEU A 232 -6.99 -16.74 -0.82
N VAL A 233 -8.30 -16.73 -0.98
CA VAL A 233 -9.22 -17.64 -0.28
C VAL A 233 -9.97 -18.50 -1.29
N MET A 234 -10.06 -19.80 -0.99
CA MET A 234 -10.82 -20.77 -1.77
C MET A 234 -12.16 -21.08 -1.07
N ARG A 235 -13.25 -21.18 -1.84
CA ARG A 235 -14.62 -21.42 -1.33
C ARG A 235 -15.00 -22.89 -1.23
N SER A 236 -14.46 -23.73 -2.10
CA SER A 236 -14.75 -25.17 -2.13
C SER A 236 -13.51 -26.00 -1.82
N ASP A 237 -13.74 -27.22 -1.39
CA ASP A 237 -12.73 -28.27 -1.38
C ASP A 237 -12.30 -28.59 -2.81
N ARG A 238 -10.98 -28.72 -2.97
CA ARG A 238 -10.35 -28.86 -4.28
C ARG A 238 -10.22 -30.32 -4.67
N SER A 239 -10.33 -30.60 -5.97
CA SER A 239 -9.87 -31.87 -6.56
C SER A 239 -8.93 -31.56 -7.71
N GLY A 240 -7.60 -31.67 -7.54
CA GLY A 240 -6.65 -31.39 -8.63
C GLY A 240 -5.47 -30.50 -8.27
N SER A 241 -4.88 -29.86 -9.29
CA SER A 241 -3.80 -28.86 -9.20
C SER A 241 -4.05 -27.63 -10.05
N ASP A 242 -3.73 -26.46 -9.51
CA ASP A 242 -3.85 -25.15 -10.14
C ASP A 242 -2.49 -24.45 -10.07
N SER A 243 -2.26 -23.46 -10.92
CA SER A 243 -1.06 -22.65 -10.89
C SER A 243 -1.37 -21.18 -10.93
N ILE A 244 -0.76 -20.44 -10.00
CA ILE A 244 -0.74 -18.98 -10.05
C ILE A 244 0.34 -18.56 -11.04
N GLN A 245 -0.04 -17.70 -11.97
CA GLN A 245 0.76 -17.18 -13.07
C GLN A 245 1.02 -15.68 -12.87
N ALA A 246 2.20 -15.23 -13.29
CA ALA A 246 2.36 -13.84 -13.69
C ALA A 246 1.58 -13.62 -14.99
N ALA A 247 0.92 -12.47 -15.13
CA ALA A 247 0.18 -12.13 -16.35
C ALA A 247 0.52 -10.72 -16.84
N ASP A 248 0.32 -10.46 -18.14
CA ASP A 248 0.33 -9.10 -18.65
C ASP A 248 -0.85 -8.30 -18.05
N ASN A 249 -0.72 -6.98 -18.00
CA ASN A 249 -1.84 -6.11 -17.66
C ASN A 249 -2.64 -5.70 -18.92
N ASN A 250 -2.16 -6.02 -20.10
CA ASN A 250 -2.82 -5.74 -21.37
C ASN A 250 -3.48 -6.99 -21.93
N LEU A 251 -4.63 -6.78 -22.56
CA LEU A 251 -5.27 -7.72 -23.48
C LEU A 251 -4.31 -8.04 -24.63
N SER A 252 -4.59 -9.13 -25.36
CA SER A 252 -3.85 -9.51 -26.58
C SER A 252 -3.81 -8.41 -27.66
N THR A 253 -4.69 -7.42 -27.55
CA THR A 253 -4.79 -6.22 -28.40
C THR A 253 -3.94 -5.04 -27.94
N GLY A 254 -3.23 -5.16 -26.81
CA GLY A 254 -2.35 -4.13 -26.26
C GLY A 254 -3.03 -3.04 -25.42
N SER A 255 -4.32 -3.18 -25.13
CA SER A 255 -5.04 -2.28 -24.20
C SER A 255 -5.14 -2.89 -22.81
N PRO A 256 -5.11 -2.11 -21.71
CA PRO A 256 -5.29 -2.65 -20.36
C PRO A 256 -6.61 -3.42 -20.22
N TRP A 257 -6.58 -4.59 -19.60
CA TRP A 257 -7.81 -5.35 -19.37
C TRP A 257 -8.67 -4.69 -18.28
N THR A 258 -9.97 -4.84 -18.37
CA THR A 258 -10.94 -4.50 -17.31
C THR A 258 -11.94 -5.64 -17.18
N GLU A 259 -12.68 -5.69 -16.07
CA GLU A 259 -13.72 -6.71 -15.87
C GLU A 259 -14.73 -6.72 -17.02
N ALA A 260 -15.05 -5.56 -17.59
CA ALA A 260 -16.02 -5.39 -18.67
C ALA A 260 -15.46 -5.71 -20.08
N THR A 261 -14.18 -6.02 -20.24
CA THR A 261 -13.53 -6.18 -21.56
C THR A 261 -12.77 -7.48 -21.74
N ILE A 262 -12.42 -8.14 -20.65
CA ILE A 262 -11.68 -9.40 -20.69
C ILE A 262 -12.59 -10.55 -21.14
N THR A 263 -12.16 -11.27 -22.18
CA THR A 263 -12.79 -12.50 -22.70
C THR A 263 -11.70 -13.54 -22.94
N TRP A 264 -12.05 -14.79 -23.22
CA TRP A 264 -11.04 -15.83 -23.53
C TRP A 264 -10.11 -15.43 -24.69
N ASN A 265 -10.65 -14.83 -25.75
CA ASN A 265 -9.88 -14.45 -26.93
C ASN A 265 -9.03 -13.18 -26.71
N THR A 266 -9.42 -12.31 -25.79
CA THR A 266 -8.69 -11.05 -25.50
C THR A 266 -7.83 -11.13 -24.25
N GLN A 267 -7.92 -12.22 -23.47
CA GLN A 267 -7.31 -12.33 -22.15
C GLN A 267 -5.81 -11.99 -22.14
N PRO A 268 -5.30 -11.43 -21.03
CA PRO A 268 -3.87 -11.19 -20.89
C PRO A 268 -3.08 -12.49 -20.95
N SER A 269 -1.95 -12.44 -21.64
CA SER A 269 -1.03 -13.57 -21.74
C SER A 269 -0.40 -13.89 -20.39
N PHE A 270 -0.26 -15.19 -20.09
CA PHE A 270 0.57 -15.63 -18.96
C PHE A 270 2.05 -15.51 -19.31
N LEU A 271 2.82 -14.99 -18.35
CA LEU A 271 4.26 -14.76 -18.44
C LEU A 271 5.07 -15.89 -17.78
N GLY A 272 4.42 -16.73 -16.98
CA GLY A 272 5.01 -17.91 -16.36
C GLY A 272 4.48 -18.20 -14.95
N PRO A 273 4.67 -19.44 -14.45
CA PRO A 273 4.15 -19.84 -13.16
C PRO A 273 4.96 -19.19 -12.03
N LEU A 274 4.24 -18.66 -11.04
CA LEU A 274 4.79 -18.15 -9.79
C LEU A 274 4.68 -19.18 -8.67
N TYR A 275 3.58 -19.95 -8.65
CA TYR A 275 3.32 -20.92 -7.61
C TYR A 275 2.42 -22.06 -8.14
N GLN A 276 2.69 -23.28 -7.66
CA GLN A 276 1.87 -24.46 -7.91
C GLN A 276 1.04 -24.75 -6.67
N ILE A 277 -0.27 -24.65 -6.81
CA ILE A 277 -1.20 -25.04 -5.76
C ILE A 277 -1.41 -26.55 -5.94
N ASN A 278 -1.06 -27.35 -4.92
CA ASN A 278 -1.18 -28.82 -4.90
C ASN A 278 -2.33 -29.29 -3.99
N ASP A 279 -2.78 -30.53 -4.19
CA ASP A 279 -3.90 -31.07 -3.41
C ASP A 279 -3.59 -31.00 -1.90
N GLY A 280 -4.58 -30.61 -1.10
CA GLY A 280 -4.41 -30.34 0.33
C GLY A 280 -3.66 -29.05 0.67
N ALA A 281 -3.51 -28.10 -0.26
CA ALA A 281 -2.96 -26.76 0.03
C ALA A 281 -3.73 -26.05 1.16
N GLU A 282 -3.01 -25.21 1.91
CA GLU A 282 -3.61 -24.39 2.97
C GLU A 282 -4.67 -23.43 2.42
N ASN A 283 -5.72 -23.22 3.22
CA ASN A 283 -6.77 -22.24 2.95
C ASN A 283 -7.05 -21.45 4.23
N PRO A 284 -6.80 -20.12 4.26
CA PRO A 284 -6.42 -19.26 3.15
C PRO A 284 -4.97 -19.49 2.66
N LEU A 285 -4.73 -19.23 1.38
CA LEU A 285 -3.45 -19.40 0.72
C LEU A 285 -2.63 -18.11 0.78
N ASN A 286 -1.36 -18.21 1.16
CA ASN A 286 -0.40 -17.12 1.16
C ASN A 286 0.77 -17.48 0.25
N VAL A 287 0.95 -16.72 -0.83
CA VAL A 287 1.92 -17.02 -1.88
C VAL A 287 3.00 -15.96 -1.94
N ASP A 288 4.26 -16.38 -1.89
CA ASP A 288 5.39 -15.48 -2.12
C ASP A 288 5.44 -15.09 -3.61
N VAL A 289 5.28 -13.79 -3.87
CA VAL A 289 5.33 -13.18 -5.19
C VAL A 289 6.35 -12.04 -5.26
N THR A 290 7.29 -12.01 -4.31
CA THR A 290 8.28 -10.93 -4.10
C THR A 290 8.97 -10.51 -5.39
N ASN A 291 9.54 -11.48 -6.13
CA ASN A 291 10.30 -11.20 -7.35
C ASN A 291 9.43 -10.56 -8.46
N TYR A 292 8.19 -11.02 -8.61
CA TYR A 292 7.30 -10.48 -9.63
C TYR A 292 6.81 -9.07 -9.29
N VAL A 293 6.53 -8.81 -8.01
CA VAL A 293 6.16 -7.47 -7.52
C VAL A 293 7.31 -6.48 -7.68
N GLN A 294 8.56 -6.88 -7.37
CA GLN A 294 9.74 -6.02 -7.57
C GLN A 294 9.90 -5.55 -9.02
N LEU A 295 9.55 -6.40 -10.00
CA LEU A 295 9.65 -6.08 -11.43
C LEU A 295 8.54 -5.14 -11.94
N LYS A 296 7.46 -4.95 -11.17
CA LYS A 296 6.23 -4.27 -11.62
C LYS A 296 5.83 -3.07 -10.76
N LEU A 297 6.69 -2.63 -9.82
CA LEU A 297 6.43 -1.46 -8.98
C LEU A 297 6.06 -0.21 -9.80
N GLY A 298 5.24 0.66 -9.20
CA GLY A 298 4.84 1.93 -9.81
C GLY A 298 3.71 1.82 -10.85
N GLY A 299 3.13 0.64 -11.06
CA GLY A 299 2.02 0.43 -11.99
C GLY A 299 1.13 -0.75 -11.61
N PRO A 300 0.13 -1.08 -12.43
CA PRO A 300 -0.75 -2.22 -12.17
C PRO A 300 -0.01 -3.55 -12.34
N ILE A 301 -0.37 -4.52 -11.51
CA ILE A 301 0.13 -5.89 -11.56
C ILE A 301 -1.04 -6.86 -11.69
N THR A 302 -0.88 -7.90 -12.51
CA THR A 302 -1.91 -8.91 -12.74
C THR A 302 -1.40 -10.30 -12.38
N PHE A 303 -2.19 -11.02 -11.59
CA PHE A 303 -2.00 -12.44 -11.33
C PHE A 303 -3.07 -13.23 -12.07
N GLY A 304 -2.63 -14.28 -12.78
CA GLY A 304 -3.51 -15.26 -13.39
C GLY A 304 -3.58 -16.52 -12.56
N ILE A 305 -4.65 -17.28 -12.68
CA ILE A 305 -4.74 -18.66 -12.19
C ILE A 305 -5.25 -19.51 -13.34
N ASN A 306 -4.58 -20.62 -13.58
CA ASN A 306 -5.00 -21.64 -14.54
C ASN A 306 -4.95 -23.01 -13.88
N THR A 307 -5.86 -23.90 -14.25
CA THR A 307 -5.81 -25.27 -13.76
C THR A 307 -4.76 -26.09 -14.51
N VAL A 308 -4.05 -26.93 -13.77
CA VAL A 308 -3.01 -27.84 -14.26
C VAL A 308 -3.56 -29.27 -14.34
N THR A 309 -4.25 -29.76 -13.31
CA THR A 309 -4.92 -31.07 -13.29
C THR A 309 -6.21 -31.05 -12.47
N GLY A 310 -7.10 -32.04 -12.65
CA GLY A 310 -8.33 -32.21 -11.86
C GLY A 310 -9.49 -31.30 -12.27
N SER A 311 -10.36 -30.95 -11.32
CA SER A 311 -11.61 -30.21 -11.49
C SER A 311 -11.88 -29.14 -10.43
N GLY A 312 -12.32 -27.96 -10.91
CA GLY A 312 -13.20 -26.98 -10.23
C GLY A 312 -12.74 -26.41 -8.89
N THR A 313 -12.02 -25.28 -8.89
CA THR A 313 -11.75 -24.51 -7.65
C THR A 313 -12.50 -23.17 -7.71
N VAL A 314 -13.34 -22.89 -6.71
CA VAL A 314 -13.99 -21.58 -6.59
C VAL A 314 -13.11 -20.66 -5.75
N TYR A 315 -12.78 -19.48 -6.28
CA TYR A 315 -11.98 -18.47 -5.58
C TYR A 315 -12.85 -17.30 -5.15
N TYR A 316 -12.44 -16.63 -4.08
CA TYR A 316 -13.13 -15.45 -3.60
C TYR A 316 -12.89 -14.26 -4.54
N SER A 317 -13.94 -13.48 -4.80
CA SER A 317 -13.82 -12.24 -5.56
C SER A 317 -13.45 -11.05 -4.68
N ARG A 318 -13.13 -9.94 -5.33
CA ARG A 318 -12.86 -8.62 -4.74
C ARG A 318 -14.06 -8.07 -3.96
N ASP A 319 -15.27 -8.54 -4.28
CA ASP A 319 -16.52 -8.10 -3.67
C ASP A 319 -16.83 -8.86 -2.38
N GLU A 320 -16.02 -9.87 -2.07
CA GLU A 320 -16.10 -10.57 -0.79
C GLU A 320 -15.71 -9.65 0.37
N GLY A 321 -16.24 -9.97 1.56
CA GLY A 321 -15.99 -9.19 2.77
C GLY A 321 -14.50 -9.14 3.18
N PRO A 322 -14.15 -8.35 4.20
CA PRO A 322 -12.75 -8.08 4.60
C PRO A 322 -11.90 -9.31 4.90
N SER A 323 -12.53 -10.43 5.28
CA SER A 323 -11.87 -11.70 5.62
C SER A 323 -11.65 -12.63 4.43
N GLY A 324 -12.22 -12.31 3.26
CA GLY A 324 -12.20 -13.17 2.08
C GLY A 324 -11.66 -12.49 0.82
N ARG A 325 -11.61 -11.15 0.82
CA ARG A 325 -11.13 -10.37 -0.32
C ARG A 325 -9.65 -10.66 -0.63
N PRO A 326 -9.29 -10.96 -1.89
CA PRO A 326 -7.91 -11.08 -2.32
C PRO A 326 -7.09 -9.82 -2.02
N SER A 327 -5.89 -10.01 -1.47
CA SER A 327 -5.02 -8.91 -1.06
C SER A 327 -3.55 -9.20 -1.35
N LEU A 328 -2.77 -8.12 -1.50
CA LEU A 328 -1.33 -8.18 -1.72
C LEU A 328 -0.63 -7.37 -0.63
N ALA A 329 0.11 -8.05 0.24
CA ALA A 329 0.93 -7.42 1.26
C ALA A 329 2.36 -7.26 0.73
N VAL A 330 2.87 -6.03 0.67
CA VAL A 330 4.21 -5.70 0.16
C VAL A 330 5.01 -5.02 1.25
N VAL A 331 6.17 -5.57 1.57
CA VAL A 331 7.14 -5.00 2.51
C VAL A 331 8.27 -4.38 1.70
N THR A 332 8.54 -3.10 1.91
CA THR A 332 9.60 -2.36 1.20
C THR A 332 10.55 -1.66 2.15
N LYS A 333 11.73 -1.28 1.68
CA LYS A 333 12.66 -0.39 2.39
C LYS A 333 13.15 0.71 1.45
#